data_AF-W4PXH7-F1
#
_entry.id   AF-W4PXH7-F1
#
_cell.length_a   1.000
_cell.length_b   1.000
_cell.length_c   1.000
_cell.angle_alpha   90.00
_cell.angle_beta   90.00
_cell.angle_gamma   90.00
#
_symmetry.space_group_name_H-M   'P 1'
#
loop_
_entity.id
_entity.type
_entity.pdbx_description
1 polymer ?
#
loop_
_entity_poly.entity_id
_entity_poly.type
_entity_poly.pdbx_seq_one_letter_code
_entity_poly.pdbx_strand_id
1 'polypeptide(L)' 'MHVPEIQRKIDELKQDLLFWENYLKDLQQNCQHTFEGETLYRKCLHCEKIEVLYY' A
#
# COMPACT_ATOMS: atom_id res chain seq x y z
N MET A 1 -21.24 -12.89 -18.05
CA MET A 1 -20.72 -13.05 -16.68
C MET A 1 -21.91 -13.13 -15.74
N HIS A 2 -22.00 -14.22 -14.99
CA HIS A 2 -23.04 -14.47 -14.01
C HIS A 2 -22.59 -13.99 -12.61
N VAL A 3 -23.52 -13.60 -11.73
CA VAL A 3 -23.23 -12.98 -10.43
C VAL A 3 -22.17 -13.75 -9.59
N PRO A 4 -22.28 -15.08 -9.40
CA PRO A 4 -21.24 -15.93 -8.79
C PRO A 4 -19.83 -15.79 -9.37
N GLU A 5 -19.69 -15.65 -10.70
CA GLU A 5 -18.38 -15.54 -11.35
C GLU A 5 -17.74 -14.19 -11.04
N ILE A 6 -18.55 -13.13 -11.03
CA ILE A 6 -18.13 -11.78 -10.64
C ILE A 6 -17.71 -11.76 -9.17
N GLN A 7 -18.48 -12.40 -8.29
CA GLN A 7 -18.15 -12.48 -6.86
C GLN A 7 -16.82 -13.22 -6.64
N ARG A 8 -16.62 -14.36 -7.30
CA ARG A 8 -15.33 -15.07 -7.25
C ARG A 8 -14.18 -14.19 -7.73
N LYS A 9 -14.37 -13.44 -8.81
CA LYS A 9 -13.33 -12.54 -9.33
C LYS A 9 -13.00 -11.41 -8.35
N ILE A 10 -14.02 -10.85 -7.68
CA ILE A 10 -13.82 -9.87 -6.61
C ILE A 10 -12.99 -10.47 -5.48
N ASP A 11 -13.29 -11.69 -5.06
CA ASP A 11 -12.59 -12.32 -3.94
C ASP A 11 -11.14 -12.68 -4.29
N GLU A 12 -10.87 -13.14 -5.52
CA GLU A 12 -9.50 -13.32 -6.04
C GLU A 12 -8.72 -11.99 -6.04
N LEU A 13 -9.31 -10.92 -6.59
CA LEU A 13 -8.66 -9.61 -6.66
C LEU A 13 -8.39 -9.03 -5.26
N LYS A 14 -9.26 -9.30 -4.28
CA LYS A 14 -9.01 -8.92 -2.88
C LYS A 14 -7.85 -9.69 -2.27
N GLN A 15 -7.70 -10.98 -2.58
CA GLN A 15 -6.56 -11.76 -2.11
C GLN A 15 -5.25 -11.26 -2.73
N ASP A 16 -5.26 -10.98 -4.03
CA ASP A 16 -4.10 -10.39 -4.71
C ASP A 16 -3.76 -9.02 -4.13
N LEU A 17 -4.77 -8.17 -3.89
CA LEU A 17 -4.58 -6.87 -3.26
C LEU A 17 -3.93 -7.00 -1.88
N LEU A 18 -4.45 -7.91 -1.03
CA LEU A 18 -3.89 -8.17 0.29
C LEU A 18 -2.43 -8.63 0.23
N PHE A 19 -2.10 -9.49 -0.74
CA PHE A 19 -0.73 -9.93 -0.96
C PHE A 19 0.19 -8.74 -1.30
N TRP A 20 -0.21 -7.90 -2.26
CA TRP A 20 0.59 -6.74 -2.67
C TRP A 20 0.71 -5.68 -1.57
N GLU A 21 -0.33 -5.46 -0.77
CA GLU A 21 -0.29 -4.58 0.40
C GLU A 21 0.69 -5.07 1.46
N ASN A 22 0.72 -6.37 1.73
CA ASN A 22 1.67 -6.96 2.68
C ASN A 22 3.10 -6.88 2.13
N TYR A 23 3.29 -7.22 0.86
CA TYR A 23 4.60 -7.12 0.22
C TYR A 23 5.12 -5.67 0.21
N LEU A 24 4.25 -4.70 -0.07
CA LEU A 24 4.58 -3.28 0.01
C LEU A 24 4.98 -2.88 1.43
N LYS A 25 4.25 -3.33 2.46
CA LYS A 25 4.59 -3.09 3.87
C LYS A 25 5.96 -3.66 4.22
N ASP A 26 6.27 -4.87 3.77
CA ASP A 26 7.57 -5.51 4.02
C ASP A 26 8.71 -4.72 3.36
N LEU A 27 8.52 -4.28 2.11
CA LEU A 27 9.49 -3.43 1.42
C LEU A 27 9.68 -2.09 2.13
N GLN A 28 8.59 -1.48 2.60
CA GLN A 28 8.63 -0.24 3.36
C GLN A 28 9.34 -0.44 4.71
N GLN A 29 9.07 -1.51 5.45
CA GLN A 29 9.75 -1.80 6.72
C GLN A 29 11.27 -1.96 6.57
N ASN A 30 11.71 -2.57 5.48
CA ASN A 30 13.13 -2.77 5.18
C ASN A 30 13.78 -1.56 4.47
N CYS A 31 13.01 -0.50 4.20
CA CYS A 31 13.52 0.69 3.54
C CYS A 31 14.33 1.54 4.53
N GLN A 32 15.51 1.98 4.10
CA GLN A 32 16.23 3.06 4.76
C GLN A 32 15.56 4.39 4.37
N HIS A 33 14.48 4.70 5.08
CA HIS A 33 13.60 5.79 4.70
C HIS A 33 14.33 7.14 4.68
N THR A 34 14.36 7.75 3.50
CA THR A 34 14.70 9.15 3.33
C THR A 34 13.41 9.89 3.03
N PHE A 35 12.85 10.51 4.06
CA PHE A 35 11.59 11.22 3.96
C PHE A 35 11.80 12.67 3.49
N GLU A 36 11.02 13.08 2.51
CA GLU A 36 10.96 14.46 2.02
C GLU A 36 9.51 14.98 2.15
N GLY A 37 9.36 16.23 2.61
CA GLY A 37 8.07 16.88 2.80
C GLY A 37 8.07 17.87 3.96
N GLU A 38 7.40 19.00 3.78
CA GLU A 38 7.63 20.17 4.63
C GLU A 38 6.56 20.43 5.69
N THR A 39 5.32 19.94 5.56
CA THR A 39 4.23 20.44 6.45
C THR A 39 3.19 19.41 6.89
N LEU A 40 2.40 18.81 6.00
CA LEU A 40 1.26 17.95 6.41
C LEU A 40 1.57 16.46 6.38
N TYR A 41 2.44 16.06 5.46
CA TYR A 41 2.91 14.70 5.32
C TYR A 41 4.34 14.70 4.77
N ARG A 42 5.06 13.62 5.03
CA ARG A 42 6.35 13.33 4.42
C ARG A 42 6.23 12.05 3.63
N LYS A 43 6.87 12.01 2.47
CA LYS A 43 6.90 10.83 1.60
C LYS A 43 8.32 10.31 1.54
N CYS A 44 8.50 9.00 1.65
CA CYS A 44 9.80 8.39 1.43
C CYS A 44 10.15 8.46 -0.06
N LEU A 45 11.34 8.95 -0.38
CA LEU A 45 11.83 9.05 -1.75
C LEU A 45 12.09 7.69 -2.41
N HIS A 46 12.24 6.62 -1.60
CA HIS A 46 12.61 5.29 -2.09
C HIS A 46 11.45 4.30 -2.16
N CYS A 47 10.57 4.30 -1.15
CA CYS A 47 9.47 3.33 -1.04
C CYS A 47 8.08 3.97 -1.05
N GLU A 48 8.03 5.28 -1.30
CA GLU A 48 6.81 6.08 -1.38
C GLU A 48 5.92 6.07 -0.14
N LYS A 49 6.41 5.53 0.98
CA LYS A 49 5.70 5.51 2.26
C LYS A 49 5.34 6.94 2.67
N ILE A 50 4.06 7.17 2.96
CA ILE A 50 3.57 8.46 3.44
C ILE A 50 3.43 8.39 4.96
N GLU A 51 4.04 9.36 5.64
CA GLU A 51 3.83 9.61 7.07
C GLU A 51 3.11 10.94 7.24
N VAL A 52 1.91 10.90 7.78
CA VAL A 52 1.12 12.10 8.10
C VAL A 52 1.58 12.63 9.46
N LEU A 53 1.89 13.91 9.55
CA LEU A 53 2.52 14.51 10.73
C LEU A 53 1.53 15.06 11.77
N TYR A 54 0.23 15.13 11.45
CA TYR A 54 -0.81 15.69 12.31
C TYR A 54 -2.03 14.76 12.41
N TYR A 55 -2.50 14.54 13.64
CA TYR A 55 -3.72 13.80 14.02
C TYR A 55 -4.72 14.74 14.67
#